data_AF-A0A7X8E4E0-F1
#
_entry.id   AF-A0A7X8E4E0-F1
#
_cell.length_a   1.000
_cell.length_b   1.000
_cell.length_c   1.000
_cell.angle_alpha   90.00
_cell.angle_beta   90.00
_cell.angle_gamma   90.00
#
_symmetry.space_group_name_H-M   'P 1'
#
loop_
_entity.id
_entity.type
_entity.pdbx_description
1 polymer ?
#
loop_
_entity_poly.entity_id
_entity_poly.type
_entity_poly.pdbx_seq_one_letter_code
_entity_poly.pdbx_strand_id
1 'polypeptide(L)'
;HHAIQAVVLGDLLMTLLLRVRPYEIEAGSADALYQKWLDICKDFISGKSKEYSYNKIIEQVISEFDQFPMQDVPRKPRVGVVGEILVKFQPDANNNVVRVIEDEDCEAVVPGLLDFFLYCALNPTFKHQELGESLGASIAGETIIKILELYRNRIKKRLAETGKFPVPQDIHVLADYAQEVLSLGNSTGEGWFLTAEMIDLIYSGAPNIIMCQPFACLPNHVTGKGMIKVLHSRYKGANITPIDYDPGASEVNQLNRIKLMISSAKFNLEKTDNLTEAEKMESEEVKLENLHKLLGVHK
;
A
#
# COMPACT_ATOMS: atom_id res chain seq x y z
N HIS A 1 -17.31 -12.47 -11.99
CA HIS A 1 -16.19 -12.58 -11.02
C HIS A 1 -14.79 -12.43 -11.64
N HIS A 2 -14.59 -12.62 -12.97
CA HIS A 2 -13.29 -12.41 -13.61
C HIS A 2 -12.70 -11.01 -13.35
N ALA A 3 -13.51 -9.95 -13.33
CA ALA A 3 -13.04 -8.61 -12.97
C ALA A 3 -12.42 -8.56 -11.55
N ILE A 4 -13.08 -9.16 -10.55
CA ILE A 4 -12.57 -9.22 -9.17
C ILE A 4 -11.26 -10.02 -9.14
N GLN A 5 -11.22 -11.18 -9.82
CA GLN A 5 -10.01 -11.97 -9.90
C GLN A 5 -8.86 -11.21 -10.57
N ALA A 6 -9.13 -10.43 -11.62
CA ALA A 6 -8.12 -9.64 -12.31
C ALA A 6 -7.53 -8.54 -11.40
N VAL A 7 -8.38 -7.82 -10.66
CA VAL A 7 -7.92 -6.82 -9.68
C VAL A 7 -7.06 -7.47 -8.61
N VAL A 8 -7.54 -8.56 -8.01
CA VAL A 8 -6.84 -9.26 -6.93
C VAL A 8 -5.51 -9.87 -7.39
N LEU A 9 -5.46 -10.45 -8.60
CA LEU A 9 -4.21 -10.97 -9.17
C LEU A 9 -3.25 -9.84 -9.56
N GLY A 10 -3.75 -8.72 -10.06
CA GLY A 10 -2.95 -7.53 -10.35
C GLY A 10 -2.26 -6.98 -9.09
N ASP A 11 -3.02 -6.80 -8.02
CA ASP A 11 -2.50 -6.36 -6.71
C ASP A 11 -1.44 -7.33 -6.18
N LEU A 12 -1.69 -8.65 -6.30
CA LEU A 12 -0.73 -9.68 -5.92
C LEU A 12 0.57 -9.56 -6.71
N LEU A 13 0.49 -9.54 -8.04
CA LEU A 13 1.68 -9.46 -8.90
C LEU A 13 2.51 -8.21 -8.61
N MET A 14 1.86 -7.07 -8.41
CA MET A 14 2.52 -5.83 -8.05
C MET A 14 3.20 -5.93 -6.68
N THR A 15 2.51 -6.47 -5.67
CA THR A 15 3.08 -6.69 -4.33
C THR A 15 4.33 -7.58 -4.37
N LEU A 16 4.28 -8.67 -5.14
CA LEU A 16 5.40 -9.61 -5.27
C LEU A 16 6.58 -8.97 -6.02
N LEU A 17 6.32 -8.31 -7.14
CA LEU A 17 7.34 -7.67 -7.98
C LEU A 17 8.11 -6.60 -7.21
N LEU A 18 7.40 -5.66 -6.57
CA LEU A 18 8.01 -4.54 -5.87
C LEU A 18 8.85 -5.00 -4.66
N ARG A 19 8.53 -6.14 -4.08
CA ARG A 19 9.31 -6.71 -2.99
C ARG A 19 10.64 -7.30 -3.46
N VAL A 20 10.68 -7.93 -4.63
CA VAL A 20 11.88 -8.69 -5.09
C VAL A 20 12.76 -7.90 -6.05
N ARG A 21 12.18 -7.09 -6.93
CA ARG A 21 12.89 -6.39 -8.01
C ARG A 21 14.03 -5.49 -7.53
N PRO A 22 13.89 -4.72 -6.43
CA PRO A 22 15.00 -3.92 -5.92
C PRO A 22 16.21 -4.76 -5.48
N TYR A 23 16.07 -6.06 -5.32
CA TYR A 23 17.09 -6.99 -4.82
C TYR A 23 17.45 -8.06 -5.85
N GLU A 24 17.08 -7.92 -7.12
CA GLU A 24 17.40 -8.92 -8.13
C GLU A 24 18.92 -9.04 -8.36
N ILE A 25 19.41 -10.27 -8.53
CA ILE A 25 20.83 -10.53 -8.80
C ILE A 25 21.15 -10.20 -10.26
N GLU A 26 20.28 -10.65 -11.17
CA GLU A 26 20.36 -10.39 -12.60
C GLU A 26 19.31 -9.36 -12.99
N ALA A 27 19.74 -8.23 -13.56
CA ALA A 27 18.85 -7.15 -13.95
C ALA A 27 17.76 -7.63 -14.93
N GLY A 28 16.50 -7.31 -14.63
CA GLY A 28 15.33 -7.69 -15.42
C GLY A 28 14.79 -9.10 -15.15
N SER A 29 15.42 -9.88 -14.27
CA SER A 29 14.95 -11.23 -13.94
C SER A 29 13.62 -11.21 -13.18
N ALA A 30 13.39 -10.23 -12.31
CA ALA A 30 12.11 -10.06 -11.62
C ALA A 30 10.99 -9.65 -12.58
N ASP A 31 11.29 -8.74 -13.53
CA ASP A 31 10.34 -8.29 -14.55
C ASP A 31 9.99 -9.45 -15.51
N ALA A 32 10.94 -10.33 -15.84
CA ALA A 32 10.68 -11.53 -16.65
C ALA A 32 9.74 -12.52 -15.95
N LEU A 33 9.96 -12.77 -14.64
CA LEU A 33 9.06 -13.61 -13.84
C LEU A 33 7.66 -13.00 -13.74
N TYR A 34 7.57 -11.69 -13.50
CA TYR A 34 6.30 -10.96 -13.52
C TYR A 34 5.58 -11.10 -14.86
N GLN A 35 6.28 -10.90 -15.98
CA GLN A 35 5.67 -10.95 -17.31
C GLN A 35 5.13 -12.35 -17.63
N LYS A 36 5.88 -13.42 -17.28
CA LYS A 36 5.40 -14.81 -17.36
C LYS A 36 4.06 -14.98 -16.65
N TRP A 37 3.98 -14.56 -15.39
CA TRP A 37 2.78 -14.72 -14.58
C TRP A 37 1.63 -13.81 -15.00
N LEU A 38 1.93 -12.60 -15.49
CA LEU A 38 0.95 -11.69 -16.06
C LEU A 38 0.27 -12.32 -17.28
N ASP A 39 1.01 -12.94 -18.18
CA ASP A 39 0.45 -13.58 -19.37
C ASP A 39 -0.37 -14.83 -19.02
N ILE A 40 0.08 -15.64 -18.05
CA ILE A 40 -0.72 -16.74 -17.49
C ILE A 40 -2.05 -16.20 -16.91
N CYS A 41 -2.01 -15.11 -16.15
CA CYS A 41 -3.21 -14.49 -15.59
C CYS A 41 -4.15 -13.99 -16.68
N LYS A 42 -3.63 -13.34 -17.73
CA LYS A 42 -4.44 -12.87 -18.88
C LYS A 42 -5.11 -14.04 -19.60
N ASP A 43 -4.38 -15.13 -19.84
CA ASP A 43 -4.93 -16.31 -20.52
C ASP A 43 -5.99 -17.03 -19.68
N PHE A 44 -5.78 -17.09 -18.36
CA PHE A 44 -6.79 -17.59 -17.41
C PHE A 44 -8.05 -16.72 -17.42
N ILE A 45 -7.91 -15.39 -17.23
CA ILE A 45 -9.04 -14.45 -17.14
C ILE A 45 -9.83 -14.35 -18.45
N SER A 46 -9.15 -14.41 -19.60
CA SER A 46 -9.79 -14.41 -20.91
C SER A 46 -10.42 -15.76 -21.29
N GLY A 47 -10.17 -16.82 -20.51
CA GLY A 47 -10.64 -18.17 -20.79
C GLY A 47 -9.91 -18.87 -21.94
N LYS A 48 -8.81 -18.30 -22.43
CA LYS A 48 -7.95 -18.90 -23.47
C LYS A 48 -7.28 -20.18 -22.99
N SER A 49 -6.94 -20.26 -21.71
CA SER A 49 -6.36 -21.44 -21.08
C SER A 49 -7.25 -21.97 -19.96
N LYS A 50 -7.39 -23.29 -19.90
CA LYS A 50 -8.04 -24.03 -18.79
C LYS A 50 -7.03 -24.78 -17.92
N GLU A 51 -5.74 -24.62 -18.19
CA GLU A 51 -4.65 -25.30 -17.46
C GLU A 51 -4.52 -24.79 -16.02
N TYR A 52 -4.92 -23.53 -15.81
CA TYR A 52 -4.82 -22.83 -14.56
C TYR A 52 -6.21 -22.60 -13.94
N SER A 53 -6.27 -22.75 -12.63
CA SER A 53 -7.37 -22.26 -11.81
C SER A 53 -6.89 -21.09 -10.98
N TYR A 54 -7.80 -20.20 -10.56
CA TYR A 54 -7.49 -19.05 -9.71
C TYR A 54 -6.60 -19.43 -8.51
N ASN A 55 -6.98 -20.50 -7.81
CA ASN A 55 -6.25 -21.01 -6.67
C ASN A 55 -4.86 -21.54 -7.05
N LYS A 56 -4.75 -22.29 -8.16
CA LYS A 56 -3.47 -22.82 -8.63
C LYS A 56 -2.49 -21.69 -9.01
N ILE A 57 -3.00 -20.62 -9.63
CA ILE A 57 -2.20 -19.43 -9.94
C ILE A 57 -1.64 -18.83 -8.65
N ILE A 58 -2.49 -18.54 -7.65
CA ILE A 58 -2.07 -17.95 -6.38
C ILE A 58 -0.95 -18.77 -5.71
N GLU A 59 -1.12 -20.09 -5.62
CA GLU A 59 -0.12 -20.95 -4.98
C GLU A 59 1.22 -20.92 -5.70
N GLN A 60 1.19 -21.06 -7.03
CA GLN A 60 2.41 -21.19 -7.82
C GLN A 60 3.14 -19.85 -7.97
N VAL A 61 2.42 -18.74 -8.20
CA VAL A 61 3.05 -17.42 -8.33
C VAL A 61 3.72 -17.01 -7.03
N ILE A 62 3.05 -17.18 -5.88
CA ILE A 62 3.64 -16.85 -4.57
C ILE A 62 4.86 -17.74 -4.33
N SER A 63 4.79 -19.04 -4.62
CA SER A 63 5.92 -19.96 -4.43
C SER A 63 7.12 -19.61 -5.31
N GLU A 64 6.92 -19.26 -6.58
CA GLU A 64 8.02 -18.88 -7.47
C GLU A 64 8.68 -17.55 -7.05
N PHE A 65 7.89 -16.55 -6.65
CA PHE A 65 8.42 -15.29 -6.13
C PHE A 65 9.08 -15.42 -4.75
N ASP A 66 8.58 -16.33 -3.91
CA ASP A 66 9.18 -16.61 -2.60
C ASP A 66 10.59 -17.20 -2.74
N GLN A 67 10.75 -18.13 -3.69
CA GLN A 67 12.01 -18.77 -4.06
C GLN A 67 12.90 -17.93 -4.98
N PHE A 68 12.44 -16.73 -5.39
CA PHE A 68 13.19 -15.87 -6.29
C PHE A 68 14.56 -15.49 -5.68
N PRO A 69 15.68 -15.74 -6.39
CA PRO A 69 17.02 -15.38 -5.93
C PRO A 69 17.17 -13.87 -5.76
N MET A 70 17.55 -13.45 -4.56
CA MET A 70 17.80 -12.04 -4.23
C MET A 70 19.23 -11.85 -3.74
N GLN A 71 19.73 -10.64 -3.90
CA GLN A 71 20.96 -10.19 -3.27
C GLN A 71 20.83 -10.33 -1.74
N ASP A 72 21.88 -10.85 -1.10
CA ASP A 72 21.98 -10.93 0.35
C ASP A 72 22.50 -9.60 0.90
N VAL A 73 21.59 -8.63 0.99
CA VAL A 73 21.86 -7.27 1.48
C VAL A 73 20.78 -6.86 2.49
N PRO A 74 21.08 -5.93 3.41
CA PRO A 74 20.07 -5.35 4.28
C PRO A 74 18.89 -4.78 3.48
N ARG A 75 17.71 -4.80 4.10
CA ARG A 75 16.50 -4.26 3.47
C ARG A 75 16.67 -2.77 3.20
N LYS A 76 16.49 -2.38 1.95
CA LYS A 76 16.60 -1.00 1.47
C LYS A 76 15.54 -0.10 2.13
N PRO A 77 15.77 1.23 2.22
CA PRO A 77 14.75 2.15 2.70
C PRO A 77 13.44 1.96 1.93
N ARG A 78 12.33 1.86 2.67
CA ARG A 78 11.02 1.62 2.09
C ARG A 78 10.28 2.92 1.90
N VAL A 79 9.74 3.10 0.69
CA VAL A 79 9.00 4.29 0.29
C VAL A 79 7.59 3.89 -0.15
N GLY A 80 6.60 4.30 0.62
CA GLY A 80 5.19 4.14 0.32
C GLY A 80 4.73 5.07 -0.79
N VAL A 81 3.84 4.60 -1.67
CA VAL A 81 3.15 5.45 -2.66
C VAL A 81 1.65 5.37 -2.43
N VAL A 82 1.05 6.50 -2.07
CA VAL A 82 -0.40 6.68 -1.89
C VAL A 82 -0.88 7.83 -2.75
N GLY A 83 -2.19 7.97 -2.92
CA GLY A 83 -2.72 9.11 -3.65
C GLY A 83 -4.01 8.83 -4.38
N GLU A 84 -4.32 9.74 -5.30
CA GLU A 84 -5.44 9.59 -6.23
C GLU A 84 -5.24 8.35 -7.10
N ILE A 85 -6.32 7.59 -7.34
CA ILE A 85 -6.27 6.26 -7.97
C ILE A 85 -5.52 6.23 -9.31
N LEU A 86 -5.81 7.15 -10.23
CA LEU A 86 -5.16 7.19 -11.53
C LEU A 86 -3.68 7.58 -11.37
N VAL A 87 -3.39 8.64 -10.62
CA VAL A 87 -2.01 9.12 -10.43
C VAL A 87 -1.17 8.09 -9.66
N LYS A 88 -1.74 7.34 -8.72
CA LYS A 88 -1.03 6.30 -7.96
C LYS A 88 -0.63 5.11 -8.84
N PHE A 89 -1.53 4.62 -9.70
CA PHE A 89 -1.32 3.37 -10.43
C PHE A 89 -0.82 3.52 -11.87
N GLN A 90 -1.05 4.67 -12.52
CA GLN A 90 -0.64 4.88 -13.91
C GLN A 90 0.75 5.52 -13.98
N PRO A 91 1.79 4.83 -14.50
CA PRO A 91 3.16 5.35 -14.52
C PRO A 91 3.30 6.66 -15.31
N ASP A 92 2.57 6.79 -16.41
CA ASP A 92 2.55 8.01 -17.24
C ASP A 92 1.92 9.22 -16.52
N ALA A 93 1.08 8.98 -15.52
CA ALA A 93 0.45 10.05 -14.74
C ALA A 93 1.33 10.53 -13.58
N ASN A 94 2.37 9.77 -13.20
CA ASN A 94 3.22 10.06 -12.04
C ASN A 94 4.73 10.09 -12.34
N ASN A 95 5.09 10.25 -13.62
CA ASN A 95 6.47 10.23 -14.09
C ASN A 95 7.26 9.01 -13.58
N ASN A 96 6.61 7.84 -13.62
CA ASN A 96 7.18 6.55 -13.22
C ASN A 96 7.72 6.55 -11.78
N VAL A 97 6.97 7.10 -10.82
CA VAL A 97 7.42 7.29 -9.43
C VAL A 97 8.01 6.03 -8.79
N VAL A 98 7.47 4.86 -9.09
CA VAL A 98 8.00 3.56 -8.60
C VAL A 98 9.42 3.33 -9.10
N ARG A 99 9.70 3.57 -10.39
CA ARG A 99 11.05 3.43 -10.95
C ARG A 99 11.99 4.48 -10.35
N VAL A 100 11.53 5.71 -10.17
CA VAL A 100 12.32 6.77 -9.50
C VAL A 100 12.74 6.34 -8.09
N ILE A 101 11.85 5.70 -7.32
CA ILE A 101 12.20 5.15 -6.00
C ILE A 101 13.26 4.06 -6.11
N GLU A 102 13.07 3.11 -7.03
CA GLU A 102 13.97 1.97 -7.21
C GLU A 102 15.37 2.38 -7.71
N ASP A 103 15.43 3.34 -8.64
CA ASP A 103 16.67 3.91 -9.17
C ASP A 103 17.48 4.64 -8.09
N GLU A 104 16.80 5.14 -7.06
CA GLU A 104 17.41 5.73 -5.86
C GLU A 104 17.71 4.68 -4.77
N ASP A 105 17.82 3.40 -5.14
CA ASP A 105 18.20 2.28 -4.27
C ASP A 105 17.23 2.08 -3.08
N CYS A 106 15.94 2.22 -3.34
CA CYS A 106 14.87 2.05 -2.35
C CYS A 106 13.87 0.97 -2.76
N GLU A 107 13.12 0.46 -1.78
CA GLU A 107 12.01 -0.48 -2.00
C GLU A 107 10.68 0.28 -2.04
N ALA A 108 10.03 0.31 -3.20
CA ALA A 108 8.70 0.90 -3.34
C ALA A 108 7.62 0.00 -2.71
N VAL A 109 6.67 0.59 -2.00
CA VAL A 109 5.53 -0.12 -1.41
C VAL A 109 4.26 0.60 -1.84
N VAL A 110 3.38 -0.09 -2.58
CA VAL A 110 2.16 0.52 -3.11
C VAL A 110 0.97 -0.32 -2.64
N PRO A 111 0.07 0.23 -1.81
CA PRO A 111 -1.13 -0.49 -1.39
C PRO A 111 -2.04 -0.80 -2.58
N GLY A 112 -2.80 -1.90 -2.47
CA GLY A 112 -3.55 -2.48 -3.59
C GLY A 112 -4.75 -1.64 -4.06
N LEU A 113 -5.18 -1.89 -5.30
CA LEU A 113 -6.36 -1.26 -5.88
C LEU A 113 -7.66 -1.81 -5.27
N LEU A 114 -7.69 -3.08 -4.86
CA LEU A 114 -8.88 -3.68 -4.23
C LEU A 114 -9.34 -2.89 -3.00
N ASP A 115 -8.41 -2.34 -2.24
CA ASP A 115 -8.69 -1.60 -1.01
C ASP A 115 -9.54 -0.35 -1.26
N PHE A 116 -9.40 0.30 -2.41
CA PHE A 116 -10.27 1.41 -2.80
C PHE A 116 -11.73 0.96 -3.01
N PHE A 117 -11.96 -0.24 -3.56
CA PHE A 117 -13.31 -0.78 -3.72
C PHE A 117 -13.90 -1.22 -2.37
N LEU A 118 -13.07 -1.73 -1.46
CA LEU A 118 -13.48 -2.04 -0.09
C LEU A 118 -13.87 -0.76 0.67
N TYR A 119 -13.09 0.31 0.55
CA TYR A 119 -13.43 1.64 1.07
C TYR A 119 -14.79 2.12 0.55
N CYS A 120 -15.01 2.06 -0.77
CA CYS A 120 -16.28 2.43 -1.38
C CYS A 120 -17.46 1.61 -0.81
N ALA A 121 -17.24 0.33 -0.55
CA ALA A 121 -18.24 -0.58 0.00
C ALA A 121 -18.50 -0.38 1.51
N LEU A 122 -17.53 0.16 2.26
CA LEU A 122 -17.67 0.43 3.69
C LEU A 122 -18.40 1.75 3.98
N ASN A 123 -18.23 2.76 3.13
CA ASN A 123 -18.83 4.09 3.33
C ASN A 123 -20.36 4.10 3.60
N PRO A 124 -21.20 3.25 2.96
CA PRO A 124 -22.61 3.15 3.30
C PRO A 124 -22.89 2.77 4.75
N THR A 125 -22.02 2.00 5.40
CA THR A 125 -22.15 1.64 6.82
C THR A 125 -22.03 2.87 7.71
N PHE A 126 -21.00 3.70 7.49
CA PHE A 126 -20.86 4.97 8.22
C PHE A 126 -22.06 5.89 7.98
N LYS A 127 -22.49 6.05 6.72
CA LYS A 127 -23.62 6.93 6.38
C LYS A 127 -24.94 6.48 7.00
N HIS A 128 -25.15 5.17 7.13
CA HIS A 128 -26.31 4.65 7.84
C HIS A 128 -26.27 5.01 9.34
N GLN A 129 -25.12 4.79 9.98
CA GLN A 129 -24.92 5.00 11.42
C GLN A 129 -25.00 6.49 11.81
N GLU A 130 -24.36 7.37 11.04
CA GLU A 130 -24.17 8.77 11.43
C GLU A 130 -25.07 9.75 10.69
N LEU A 131 -25.53 9.41 9.48
CA LEU A 131 -26.32 10.31 8.62
C LEU A 131 -27.75 9.82 8.38
N GLY A 132 -28.14 8.68 8.98
CA GLY A 132 -29.50 8.13 8.86
C GLY A 132 -29.84 7.62 7.46
N GLU A 133 -28.84 7.27 6.63
CA GLU A 133 -29.08 6.65 5.33
C GLU A 133 -29.66 5.22 5.45
N SER A 134 -30.00 4.59 4.32
CA SER A 134 -30.66 3.29 4.28
C SER A 134 -29.81 2.15 4.88
N LEU A 135 -30.39 1.42 5.84
CA LEU A 135 -29.82 0.16 6.36
C LEU A 135 -29.54 -0.86 5.24
N GLY A 136 -30.39 -0.88 4.21
CA GLY A 136 -30.21 -1.78 3.06
C GLY A 136 -28.93 -1.51 2.28
N ALA A 137 -28.51 -0.24 2.19
CA ALA A 137 -27.27 0.14 1.52
C ALA A 137 -26.04 -0.30 2.34
N SER A 138 -26.09 -0.17 3.67
CA SER A 138 -25.05 -0.68 4.57
C SER A 138 -24.91 -2.21 4.45
N ILE A 139 -26.02 -2.96 4.53
CA ILE A 139 -25.98 -4.42 4.40
C ILE A 139 -25.42 -4.84 3.03
N ALA A 140 -25.78 -4.15 1.95
CA ALA A 140 -25.25 -4.42 0.62
C ALA A 140 -23.73 -4.16 0.56
N GLY A 141 -23.26 -3.06 1.14
CA GLY A 141 -21.83 -2.72 1.26
C GLY A 141 -21.03 -3.80 2.00
N GLU A 142 -21.49 -4.19 3.19
CA GLU A 142 -20.90 -5.29 3.99
C GLU A 142 -20.88 -6.62 3.22
N THR A 143 -21.92 -6.89 2.44
CA THR A 143 -21.98 -8.09 1.60
C THR A 143 -20.92 -8.04 0.48
N ILE A 144 -20.72 -6.88 -0.15
CA ILE A 144 -19.68 -6.68 -1.15
C ILE A 144 -18.30 -6.87 -0.53
N ILE A 145 -18.03 -6.29 0.64
CA ILE A 145 -16.76 -6.47 1.38
C ILE A 145 -16.48 -7.96 1.59
N LYS A 146 -17.44 -8.71 2.12
CA LYS A 146 -17.31 -10.17 2.33
C LYS A 146 -16.98 -10.90 1.02
N ILE A 147 -17.66 -10.57 -0.08
CA ILE A 147 -17.40 -11.19 -1.38
C ILE A 147 -15.99 -10.89 -1.86
N LEU A 148 -15.54 -9.62 -1.83
CA LEU A 148 -14.20 -9.24 -2.27
C LEU A 148 -13.13 -9.91 -1.42
N GLU A 149 -13.32 -9.95 -0.10
CA GLU A 149 -12.41 -10.63 0.82
C GLU A 149 -12.36 -12.15 0.62
N LEU A 150 -13.44 -12.80 0.17
CA LEU A 150 -13.37 -14.22 -0.17
C LEU A 150 -12.34 -14.51 -1.28
N TYR A 151 -12.21 -13.62 -2.27
CA TYR A 151 -11.19 -13.76 -3.32
C TYR A 151 -9.78 -13.47 -2.78
N ARG A 152 -9.63 -12.45 -1.92
CA ARG A 152 -8.34 -12.03 -1.38
C ARG A 152 -7.82 -12.90 -0.22
N ASN A 153 -8.68 -13.53 0.55
CA ASN A 153 -8.33 -14.23 1.79
C ASN A 153 -7.27 -15.33 1.59
N ARG A 154 -7.33 -16.05 0.47
CA ARG A 154 -6.33 -17.08 0.16
C ARG A 154 -4.93 -16.46 0.00
N ILE A 155 -4.85 -15.31 -0.67
CA ILE A 155 -3.60 -14.57 -0.84
C ILE A 155 -3.10 -14.08 0.52
N LYS A 156 -3.96 -13.46 1.35
CA LYS A 156 -3.56 -12.99 2.69
C LYS A 156 -2.93 -14.10 3.52
N LYS A 157 -3.54 -15.28 3.54
CA LYS A 157 -3.01 -16.47 4.25
C LYS A 157 -1.65 -16.91 3.70
N ARG A 158 -1.53 -17.05 2.37
CA ARG A 158 -0.30 -17.53 1.74
C ARG A 158 0.85 -16.54 1.87
N LEU A 159 0.60 -15.23 1.74
CA LEU A 159 1.62 -14.20 1.98
C LEU A 159 2.08 -14.17 3.46
N ALA A 160 1.14 -14.32 4.40
CA ALA A 160 1.48 -14.40 5.82
C ALA A 160 2.35 -15.62 6.15
N GLU A 161 2.13 -16.76 5.50
CA GLU A 161 2.94 -17.98 5.66
C GLU A 161 4.37 -17.81 5.13
N THR A 162 4.62 -16.97 4.12
CA THR A 162 6.00 -16.73 3.66
C THR A 162 6.75 -15.77 4.57
N GLY A 163 6.06 -14.79 5.18
CA GLY A 163 6.68 -13.71 5.95
C GLY A 163 7.53 -12.73 5.13
N LYS A 164 7.71 -12.98 3.83
CA LYS A 164 8.57 -12.19 2.91
C LYS A 164 7.85 -10.96 2.34
N PHE A 165 6.54 -11.08 2.10
CA PHE A 165 5.73 -10.11 1.36
C PHE A 165 4.79 -9.32 2.29
N PRO A 166 4.44 -8.07 1.93
CA PRO A 166 3.39 -7.32 2.61
C PRO A 166 2.05 -8.06 2.57
N VAL A 167 1.31 -8.05 3.68
CA VAL A 167 -0.04 -8.62 3.77
C VAL A 167 -1.06 -7.48 3.82
N PRO A 168 -2.03 -7.42 2.89
CA PRO A 168 -3.07 -6.38 2.92
C PRO A 168 -3.92 -6.44 4.20
N GLN A 169 -4.20 -5.27 4.77
CA GLN A 169 -5.05 -5.16 5.96
C GLN A 169 -6.53 -5.36 5.66
N ASP A 170 -7.31 -5.59 6.72
CA ASP A 170 -8.77 -5.54 6.64
C ASP A 170 -9.25 -4.08 6.54
N ILE A 171 -10.28 -3.82 5.73
CA ILE A 171 -10.77 -2.46 5.52
C ILE A 171 -11.33 -1.82 6.80
N HIS A 172 -11.86 -2.61 7.74
CA HIS A 172 -12.34 -2.10 9.02
C HIS A 172 -11.18 -1.64 9.89
N VAL A 173 -10.04 -2.34 9.86
CA VAL A 173 -8.82 -1.91 10.55
C VAL A 173 -8.30 -0.60 9.96
N LEU A 174 -8.34 -0.45 8.63
CA LEU A 174 -8.00 0.82 7.97
C LEU A 174 -8.95 1.95 8.38
N ALA A 175 -10.25 1.68 8.50
CA ALA A 175 -11.22 2.64 9.00
C ALA A 175 -10.92 3.03 10.45
N ASP A 176 -10.55 2.08 11.31
CA ASP A 176 -10.16 2.35 12.70
C ASP A 176 -8.93 3.26 12.76
N TYR A 177 -7.90 3.01 11.93
CA TYR A 177 -6.73 3.88 11.82
C TYR A 177 -7.11 5.32 11.44
N ALA A 178 -7.99 5.50 10.46
CA ALA A 178 -8.42 6.84 10.06
C ALA A 178 -9.24 7.54 11.16
N GLN A 179 -10.14 6.82 11.84
CA GLN A 179 -11.00 7.36 12.89
C GLN A 179 -10.23 7.99 14.04
N GLU A 180 -9.00 7.55 14.29
CA GLU A 180 -8.19 8.12 15.36
C GLU A 180 -7.71 9.56 15.07
N VAL A 181 -7.79 10.02 13.82
CA VAL A 181 -7.29 11.33 13.39
C VAL A 181 -8.31 12.16 12.62
N LEU A 182 -9.32 11.53 12.00
CA LEU A 182 -10.41 12.22 11.31
C LEU A 182 -11.69 11.37 11.20
N SER A 183 -12.84 12.03 11.04
CA SER A 183 -14.13 11.34 10.85
C SER A 183 -14.21 10.63 9.49
N LEU A 184 -14.71 9.39 9.48
CA LEU A 184 -15.01 8.65 8.23
C LEU A 184 -16.09 9.33 7.36
N GLY A 185 -16.76 10.36 7.87
CA GLY A 185 -17.63 11.22 7.05
C GLY A 185 -16.89 12.00 5.98
N ASN A 186 -15.56 12.12 6.08
CA ASN A 186 -14.71 12.63 5.01
C ASN A 186 -14.56 11.55 3.91
N SER A 187 -15.64 11.21 3.21
CA SER A 187 -15.69 10.09 2.25
C SER A 187 -15.81 10.55 0.79
N THR A 188 -15.39 11.77 0.47
CA THR A 188 -15.41 12.31 -0.91
C THR A 188 -14.08 12.03 -1.57
N GLY A 189 -14.07 11.58 -2.83
CA GLY A 189 -12.85 11.09 -3.49
C GLY A 189 -12.27 9.89 -2.74
N GLU A 190 -10.96 9.86 -2.54
CA GLU A 190 -10.28 8.88 -1.68
C GLU A 190 -10.65 9.08 -0.21
N GLY A 191 -11.06 10.29 0.18
CA GLY A 191 -11.55 10.56 1.53
C GLY A 191 -10.60 10.11 2.64
N TRP A 192 -11.16 9.51 3.69
CA TRP A 192 -10.44 8.99 4.85
C TRP A 192 -9.49 7.84 4.53
N PHE A 193 -9.73 7.14 3.41
CA PHE A 193 -8.93 5.99 3.01
C PHE A 193 -7.49 6.39 2.68
N LEU A 194 -7.28 7.56 2.09
CA LEU A 194 -5.93 8.06 1.84
C LEU A 194 -5.11 8.21 3.14
N THR A 195 -5.74 8.71 4.22
CA THR A 195 -5.09 8.81 5.52
C THR A 195 -4.83 7.44 6.14
N ALA A 196 -5.80 6.53 6.01
CA ALA A 196 -5.65 5.15 6.48
C ALA A 196 -4.46 4.44 5.80
N GLU A 197 -4.30 4.59 4.47
CA GLU A 197 -3.16 4.03 3.74
C GLU A 197 -1.83 4.59 4.24
N MET A 198 -1.76 5.90 4.53
CA MET A 198 -0.55 6.49 5.10
C MET A 198 -0.21 5.89 6.48
N ILE A 199 -1.22 5.70 7.33
CA ILE A 199 -1.03 5.11 8.66
C ILE A 199 -0.62 3.63 8.55
N ASP A 200 -1.24 2.87 7.65
CA ASP A 200 -0.89 1.46 7.40
C ASP A 200 0.54 1.30 6.87
N LEU A 201 0.98 2.19 5.98
CA LEU A 201 2.38 2.21 5.52
C LEU A 201 3.34 2.50 6.66
N ILE A 202 3.00 3.43 7.56
CA ILE A 202 3.82 3.69 8.76
C ILE A 202 3.92 2.43 9.63
N TYR A 203 2.80 1.77 9.95
CA TYR A 203 2.80 0.56 10.78
C TYR A 203 3.50 -0.61 10.11
N SER A 204 3.32 -0.78 8.80
CA SER A 204 3.94 -1.85 8.05
C SER A 204 5.43 -1.61 7.75
N GLY A 205 6.01 -0.48 8.20
CA GLY A 205 7.44 -0.21 8.12
C GLY A 205 7.90 0.49 6.83
N ALA A 206 7.02 1.24 6.17
CA ALA A 206 7.30 2.14 5.06
C ALA A 206 6.92 3.60 5.42
N PRO A 207 7.56 4.22 6.42
CA PRO A 207 7.15 5.51 6.97
C PRO A 207 7.50 6.71 6.07
N ASN A 208 8.31 6.50 5.03
CA ASN A 208 8.60 7.49 4.01
C ASN A 208 7.55 7.38 2.93
N ILE A 209 6.72 8.40 2.72
CA ILE A 209 5.52 8.29 1.89
C ILE A 209 5.49 9.39 0.85
N ILE A 210 5.38 9.00 -0.41
CA ILE A 210 5.04 9.89 -1.52
C ILE A 210 3.53 9.89 -1.66
N MET A 211 2.92 11.06 -1.51
CA MET A 211 1.48 11.24 -1.72
C MET A 211 1.23 11.91 -3.07
N CYS A 212 0.96 11.09 -4.07
CA CYS A 212 0.70 11.47 -5.45
C CYS A 212 -0.69 12.10 -5.59
N GLN A 213 -0.79 13.27 -6.23
CA GLN A 213 -2.08 13.93 -6.39
C GLN A 213 -2.15 14.81 -7.63
N PRO A 214 -3.35 14.98 -8.22
CA PRO A 214 -3.57 16.04 -9.18
C PRO A 214 -3.58 17.41 -8.48
N PHE A 215 -3.26 18.46 -9.24
CA PHE A 215 -3.33 19.82 -8.73
C PHE A 215 -4.74 20.19 -8.26
N ALA A 216 -4.84 20.98 -7.19
CA ALA A 216 -6.11 21.46 -6.63
C ALA A 216 -7.11 20.36 -6.17
N CYS A 217 -6.68 19.13 -5.92
CA CYS A 217 -7.56 18.08 -5.38
C CYS A 217 -8.11 18.46 -3.98
N LEU A 218 -9.35 18.94 -3.92
CA LEU A 218 -9.98 19.42 -2.68
C LEU A 218 -10.07 18.34 -1.58
N PRO A 219 -10.52 17.10 -1.88
CA PRO A 219 -10.53 16.05 -0.85
C PRO A 219 -9.16 15.81 -0.24
N ASN A 220 -8.11 15.74 -1.07
CA ASN A 220 -6.76 15.51 -0.61
C ASN A 220 -6.20 16.68 0.23
N HIS A 221 -6.63 17.92 -0.02
CA HIS A 221 -6.26 19.04 0.86
C HIS A 221 -6.74 18.82 2.31
N VAL A 222 -7.88 18.15 2.50
CA VAL A 222 -8.43 17.86 3.81
C VAL A 222 -7.83 16.57 4.38
N THR A 223 -7.94 15.46 3.66
CA THR A 223 -7.63 14.13 4.22
C THR A 223 -6.19 13.68 4.00
N GLY A 224 -5.47 14.20 3.01
CA GLY A 224 -4.05 13.93 2.83
C GLY A 224 -3.17 15.06 3.38
N LYS A 225 -3.03 16.16 2.63
CA LYS A 225 -2.18 17.31 3.00
C LYS A 225 -2.54 17.86 4.38
N GLY A 226 -3.83 17.97 4.70
CA GLY A 226 -4.31 18.45 6.00
C GLY A 226 -3.91 17.54 7.17
N MET A 227 -3.73 16.24 6.92
CA MET A 227 -3.40 15.26 7.94
C MET A 227 -1.90 15.12 8.19
N ILE A 228 -1.04 15.59 7.27
CA ILE A 228 0.43 15.50 7.38
C ILE A 228 0.93 15.96 8.76
N LYS A 229 0.48 17.12 9.25
CA LYS A 229 0.91 17.65 10.55
C LYS A 229 0.53 16.73 11.72
N VAL A 230 -0.68 16.18 11.70
CA VAL A 230 -1.18 15.28 12.75
C VAL A 230 -0.39 13.97 12.72
N LEU A 231 -0.18 13.41 11.53
CA LEU A 231 0.59 12.18 11.34
C LEU A 231 2.05 12.35 11.78
N HIS A 232 2.70 13.45 11.40
CA HIS A 232 4.07 13.75 11.87
C HIS A 232 4.15 13.89 13.39
N SER A 233 3.14 14.49 14.04
CA SER A 233 3.13 14.66 15.49
C SER A 233 2.90 13.34 16.23
N ARG A 234 2.10 12.43 15.65
CA ARG A 234 1.73 11.16 16.27
C ARG A 234 2.76 10.06 16.00
N TYR A 235 3.31 10.01 14.80
CA TYR A 235 4.20 8.96 14.34
C TYR A 235 5.60 9.51 14.13
N LYS A 236 6.44 9.39 15.16
CA LYS A 236 7.86 9.76 15.07
C LYS A 236 8.52 8.93 13.97
N GLY A 237 9.15 9.60 13.00
CA GLY A 237 9.79 8.97 11.86
C GLY A 237 8.92 8.92 10.59
N ALA A 238 7.63 9.28 10.67
CA ALA A 238 6.85 9.51 9.46
C ALA A 238 7.46 10.66 8.65
N ASN A 239 7.60 10.45 7.34
CA ASN A 239 8.20 11.38 6.39
C ASN A 239 7.32 11.45 5.14
N ILE A 240 6.32 12.32 5.16
CA ILE A 240 5.28 12.36 4.12
C ILE A 240 5.54 13.55 3.20
N THR A 241 5.69 13.28 1.89
CA THR A 241 5.95 14.30 0.88
C THR A 241 4.82 14.32 -0.16
N PRO A 242 4.00 15.39 -0.20
CA PRO A 242 2.93 15.52 -1.19
C PRO A 242 3.51 15.94 -2.55
N ILE A 243 3.31 15.15 -3.61
CA ILE A 243 3.77 15.47 -4.95
C ILE A 243 2.58 15.75 -5.86
N ASP A 244 2.54 16.95 -6.42
CA ASP A 244 1.51 17.37 -7.36
C ASP A 244 1.96 17.00 -8.79
N TYR A 245 1.21 16.12 -9.44
CA TYR A 245 1.38 15.73 -10.84
C TYR A 245 0.35 16.46 -11.69
N ASP A 246 0.83 17.46 -12.41
CA ASP A 246 0.03 18.34 -13.26
C ASP A 246 0.91 18.91 -14.38
N PRO A 247 0.38 19.16 -15.59
CA PRO A 247 1.14 19.76 -16.69
C PRO A 247 1.79 21.11 -16.35
N GLY A 248 1.22 21.86 -15.40
CA GLY A 248 1.75 23.14 -14.91
C GLY A 248 2.85 23.00 -13.86
N ALA A 249 3.05 21.81 -13.28
CA ALA A 249 4.11 21.55 -12.30
C ALA A 249 5.40 21.07 -13.00
N SER A 250 6.54 21.65 -12.63
CA SER A 250 7.83 21.21 -13.16
C SER A 250 8.17 19.80 -12.68
N GLU A 251 8.45 18.89 -13.63
CA GLU A 251 8.97 17.54 -13.34
C GLU A 251 10.24 17.58 -12.48
N VAL A 252 11.14 18.54 -12.75
CA VAL A 252 12.36 18.75 -11.96
C VAL A 252 12.03 19.05 -10.49
N ASN A 253 10.98 19.83 -10.22
CA ASN A 253 10.54 20.10 -8.86
C ASN A 253 9.98 18.84 -8.17
N GLN A 254 9.23 18.01 -8.88
CA GLN A 254 8.73 16.74 -8.35
C GLN A 254 9.91 15.81 -7.98
N LEU A 255 10.85 15.61 -8.91
CA LEU A 255 12.03 14.77 -8.72
C LEU A 255 12.90 15.24 -7.56
N ASN A 256 13.16 16.55 -7.45
CA ASN A 256 13.98 17.10 -6.37
C ASN A 256 13.36 16.82 -4.99
N ARG A 257 12.04 16.96 -4.86
CA ARG A 257 11.34 16.69 -3.60
C ARG A 257 11.39 15.21 -3.23
N ILE A 258 11.23 14.32 -4.20
CA ILE A 258 11.36 12.88 -4.01
C ILE A 258 12.78 12.52 -3.56
N LYS A 259 13.81 13.02 -4.26
CA LYS A 259 15.22 12.76 -3.91
C LYS A 259 15.61 13.30 -2.54
N LEU A 260 15.13 14.49 -2.16
CA LEU A 260 15.35 15.05 -0.82
C LEU A 260 14.70 14.20 0.26
N MET A 261 13.46 13.72 0.02
CA MET A 261 12.77 12.80 0.92
C MET A 261 13.56 11.49 1.08
N ILE A 262 14.03 10.90 -0.03
CA ILE A 262 14.83 9.66 -0.02
C ILE A 262 16.17 9.84 0.69
N SER A 263 16.84 10.98 0.49
CA SER A 263 18.08 11.30 1.21
C SER A 263 17.86 11.31 2.73
N SER A 264 16.76 11.91 3.20
CA SER A 264 16.35 11.85 4.60
C SER A 264 16.04 10.41 5.06
N ALA A 265 15.38 9.62 4.21
CA ALA A 265 15.08 8.21 4.49
C ALA A 265 16.35 7.37 4.72
N LYS A 266 17.35 7.51 3.84
CA LYS A 266 18.65 6.83 3.95
C LYS A 266 19.38 7.25 5.22
N PHE A 267 19.46 8.55 5.49
CA PHE A 267 20.09 9.07 6.71
C PHE A 267 19.45 8.53 8.00
N ASN A 268 18.12 8.47 8.05
CA ASN A 268 17.40 7.94 9.22
C ASN A 268 17.59 6.42 9.39
N LEU A 269 17.70 5.68 8.29
CA LEU A 269 17.98 4.24 8.33
C LEU A 269 19.40 3.98 8.87
N GLU A 270 20.41 4.65 8.33
CA GLU A 270 21.80 4.56 8.81
C GLU A 270 21.90 4.89 10.31
N LYS A 271 21.18 5.93 10.77
CA LYS A 271 21.13 6.27 12.20
C LYS A 271 20.54 5.15 13.04
N THR A 272 19.49 4.49 12.54
CA THR A 272 18.83 3.37 13.23
C THR A 272 19.71 2.13 13.25
N ASP A 273 20.41 1.83 12.16
CA ASP A 273 21.33 0.71 12.06
C ASP A 273 22.51 0.83 13.02
N ASN A 274 22.96 2.07 13.26
CA ASN A 274 24.02 2.42 14.21
C ASN A 274 23.59 2.42 15.69
N LEU A 275 22.31 2.21 16.01
CA LEU A 275 21.84 2.05 17.39
C LEU A 275 22.30 0.69 17.96
N THR A 276 22.58 0.67 19.26
CA THR A 276 22.85 -0.59 19.98
C THR A 276 21.60 -1.48 20.04
N GLU A 277 21.77 -2.79 20.27
CA GLU A 277 20.63 -3.72 20.37
C GLU A 277 19.62 -3.32 21.46
N ALA A 278 20.10 -2.77 22.57
CA ALA A 278 19.24 -2.26 23.65
C ALA A 278 18.38 -1.06 23.20
N GLU A 279 18.96 -0.12 22.44
CA GLU A 279 18.26 1.04 21.90
C GLU A 279 17.29 0.65 20.78
N LYS A 280 17.63 -0.37 19.98
CA LYS A 280 16.71 -0.94 18.97
C LYS A 280 15.50 -1.59 19.64
N MET A 281 15.72 -2.40 20.69
CA MET A 281 14.63 -3.02 21.46
C MET A 281 13.72 -1.99 22.12
N GLU A 282 14.27 -0.91 22.70
CA GLU A 282 13.46 0.18 23.28
C GLU A 282 12.62 0.89 22.21
N SER A 283 13.17 1.09 21.00
CA SER A 283 12.44 1.66 19.88
C SER A 283 11.32 0.74 19.34
N GLU A 284 11.53 -0.58 19.39
CA GLU A 284 10.55 -1.59 19.00
C GLU A 284 9.47 -1.78 20.06
N GLU A 285 9.81 -1.76 21.35
CA GLU A 285 8.82 -1.76 22.44
C GLU A 285 7.90 -0.55 22.36
N VAL A 286 8.42 0.64 22.04
CA VAL A 286 7.57 1.82 21.80
C VAL A 286 6.66 1.64 20.59
N LYS A 287 7.13 0.99 19.52
CA LYS A 287 6.27 0.65 18.34
C LYS A 287 5.19 -0.38 18.71
N LEU A 288 5.56 -1.42 19.47
CA LEU A 288 4.67 -2.49 19.94
C LEU A 288 3.65 -1.99 20.98
N GLU A 289 4.03 -1.10 21.90
CA GLU A 289 3.12 -0.48 22.85
C GLU A 289 2.11 0.43 22.14
N ASN A 290 2.54 1.16 21.12
CA ASN A 290 1.63 1.94 20.28
C ASN A 290 0.67 1.03 19.50
N LEU A 291 1.15 -0.12 19.00
CA LEU A 291 0.33 -1.12 18.32
C LEU A 291 -0.66 -1.82 19.28
N HIS A 292 -0.24 -2.18 20.49
CA HIS A 292 -1.09 -2.81 21.51
C HIS A 292 -2.14 -1.86 22.08
N LYS A 293 -1.77 -0.59 22.30
CA LYS A 293 -2.75 0.46 22.61
C LYS A 293 -3.76 0.64 21.49
N LEU A 294 -3.35 0.45 20.23
CA LEU A 294 -4.24 0.53 19.07
C LEU A 294 -5.20 -0.65 18.94
N LEU A 295 -4.72 -1.87 19.17
CA LEU A 295 -5.53 -3.09 19.02
C LEU A 295 -6.50 -3.34 20.20
N GLY A 296 -6.55 -2.43 21.18
CA GLY A 296 -7.38 -2.61 22.38
C GLY A 296 -6.97 -3.80 23.24
N VAL A 297 -5.79 -4.40 23.00
CA VAL A 297 -5.28 -5.53 23.77
C VAL A 297 -4.58 -4.96 25.00
N HIS A 298 -5.37 -4.67 26.04
CA HIS A 298 -4.82 -4.49 27.37
C HIS A 298 -4.26 -5.84 27.84
N LYS A 299 -2.99 -5.85 28.27
CA LYS A 299 -2.43 -6.96 29.07
C LYS A 299 -3.24 -7.15 30.35
#